data_AF-A0A257A283-F1
#
_entry.id   AF-A0A257A283-F1
#
_cell.length_a   1.000
_cell.length_b   1.000
_cell.length_c   1.000
_cell.angle_alpha   90.00
_cell.angle_beta   90.00
_cell.angle_gamma   90.00
#
_symmetry.space_group_name_H-M   'P 1'
#
loop_
_entity.id
_entity.type
_entity.pdbx_description
1 polymer ?
#
loop_
_entity_poly.entity_id
_entity_poly.type
_entity_poly.pdbx_seq_one_letter_code
_entity_poly.pdbx_strand_id
1 'polypeptide(L)'
;MQTTSLSAFWPDLPWPIYEASDYLVAIHGPKSGTDYDYSDREGTTQFDLLVDMHVEDMREALQRFWQKGQLPPATDITVDEAKAAYQACIDWIDAHGHCFISNGPFYMDIYDPANMYCVLKAFRDPTYPFEPEVWTERLTLARSVIDSVDIPASVKVGDDIPVKVKVTNKIEYPDAREEPAEVAYVDVYLKDASDNVLYSGKAALKTAGNFEITIPGSKTANLSAGAYTVEVKAAYKEGGYPDLRKTQVILSQVTEESPTPTPAVTTAAPTEAPEEGMSTTTIVGIVVVIIIIVALVYFFTKKK
;
A
#
# COMPACT_ATOMS: atom_id res chain seq x y z
N MET A 1 -7.49 -27.21 20.54
CA MET A 1 -7.32 -28.25 19.49
C MET A 1 -6.82 -27.61 18.19
N GLN A 2 -5.52 -27.32 18.11
CA GLN A 2 -4.83 -26.97 16.85
C GLN A 2 -3.34 -27.24 17.08
N THR A 3 -2.83 -28.41 16.72
CA THR A 3 -1.37 -28.59 16.57
C THR A 3 -0.94 -29.60 15.51
N THR A 4 -1.82 -30.44 14.95
CA THR A 4 -1.39 -31.48 14.00
C THR A 4 -2.20 -31.60 12.71
N SER A 5 -2.87 -30.53 12.29
CA SER A 5 -3.54 -30.49 10.96
C SER A 5 -2.73 -29.79 9.87
N LEU A 6 -1.44 -29.49 10.06
CA LEU A 6 -0.67 -28.76 9.07
C LEU A 6 0.68 -29.43 8.87
N SER A 7 0.96 -29.87 7.64
CA SER A 7 2.29 -29.69 7.07
C SER A 7 2.53 -28.18 7.06
N ALA A 8 2.92 -27.64 8.20
CA ALA A 8 3.02 -26.21 8.39
C ALA A 8 4.25 -25.75 7.62
N PHE A 9 4.03 -25.00 6.53
CA PHE A 9 5.11 -24.34 5.79
C PHE A 9 5.96 -23.44 6.73
N TRP A 10 5.35 -23.06 7.87
CA TRP A 10 5.94 -22.36 8.99
C TRP A 10 5.66 -23.16 10.28
N PRO A 11 6.63 -23.86 10.87
CA PRO A 11 6.38 -24.65 12.06
C PRO A 11 6.05 -23.75 13.26
N ASP A 12 4.92 -24.00 13.92
CA ASP A 12 4.44 -23.24 15.08
C ASP A 12 5.11 -23.60 16.42
N LEU A 13 5.87 -24.69 16.42
CA LEU A 13 6.59 -25.23 17.56
C LEU A 13 7.98 -25.68 17.10
N PRO A 14 8.98 -25.71 18.00
CA PRO A 14 10.30 -26.21 17.64
C PRO A 14 10.23 -27.73 17.38
N TRP A 15 11.06 -28.21 16.46
CA TRP A 15 11.08 -29.62 16.05
C TRP A 15 11.20 -30.65 17.19
N PRO A 16 11.90 -30.40 18.33
CA PRO A 16 11.95 -31.36 19.42
C PRO A 16 10.58 -31.65 20.04
N ILE A 17 9.70 -30.65 20.07
CA ILE A 17 8.33 -30.80 20.57
C ILE A 17 7.51 -31.66 19.61
N TYR A 18 7.69 -31.51 18.30
CA TYR A 18 7.04 -32.37 17.31
C TYR A 18 7.54 -33.82 17.41
N GLU A 19 8.85 -34.04 17.43
CA GLU A 19 9.42 -35.38 17.53
C GLU A 19 8.98 -36.09 18.82
N ALA A 20 8.96 -35.37 19.94
CA ALA A 20 8.51 -35.93 21.20
C ALA A 20 7.00 -36.17 21.22
N SER A 21 6.18 -35.30 20.60
CA SER A 21 4.74 -35.55 20.43
C SER A 21 4.49 -36.82 19.61
N ASP A 22 5.20 -37.00 18.49
CA ASP A 22 5.08 -38.19 17.64
C ASP A 22 5.49 -39.46 18.40
N TYR A 23 6.55 -39.38 19.20
CA TYR A 23 6.96 -40.49 20.05
C TYR A 23 5.91 -40.84 21.11
N LEU A 24 5.31 -39.84 21.77
CA LEU A 24 4.27 -40.07 22.78
C LEU A 24 3.02 -40.70 22.17
N VAL A 25 2.62 -40.30 20.96
CA VAL A 25 1.50 -40.92 20.24
C VAL A 25 1.84 -42.34 19.78
N ALA A 26 3.08 -42.59 19.34
CA ALA A 26 3.48 -43.91 18.84
C ALA A 26 3.78 -44.94 19.94
N ILE A 27 4.31 -44.51 21.09
CA ILE A 27 4.86 -45.38 22.15
C ILE A 27 4.12 -45.23 23.49
N HIS A 28 3.17 -44.30 23.57
CA HIS A 28 2.40 -43.96 24.77
C HIS A 28 3.23 -43.24 25.85
N GLY A 29 2.56 -42.74 26.90
CA GLY A 29 3.18 -41.95 27.96
C GLY A 29 4.24 -42.74 28.75
N PRO A 30 5.53 -42.37 28.69
CA PRO A 30 6.59 -43.12 29.35
C PRO A 30 6.51 -43.09 30.88
N LYS A 31 5.87 -42.08 31.46
CA LYS A 31 5.67 -41.93 32.91
C LYS A 31 4.24 -42.24 33.33
N SER A 32 3.25 -41.72 32.61
CA SER A 32 1.83 -41.90 32.96
C SER A 32 1.24 -43.23 32.47
N GLY A 33 1.81 -43.83 31.44
CA GLY A 33 1.22 -44.98 30.73
C GLY A 33 0.00 -44.62 29.89
N THR A 34 -0.26 -43.33 29.63
CA THR A 34 -1.43 -42.86 28.88
C THR A 34 -1.30 -43.18 27.40
N ASP A 35 -2.34 -43.79 26.83
CA ASP A 35 -2.44 -44.00 25.39
C ASP A 35 -2.83 -42.70 24.69
N TYR A 36 -1.85 -42.06 24.03
CA TYR A 36 -2.06 -40.80 23.33
C TYR A 36 -2.50 -40.98 21.88
N ASP A 37 -3.37 -40.08 21.42
CA ASP A 37 -3.72 -39.90 20.00
C ASP A 37 -3.73 -38.38 19.67
N TYR A 38 -3.67 -38.03 18.39
CA TYR A 38 -3.81 -36.64 17.95
C TYR A 38 -5.28 -36.20 17.85
N SER A 39 -6.18 -37.16 17.77
CA SER A 39 -7.62 -36.99 17.68
C SER A 39 -8.30 -37.43 18.97
N ASP A 40 -9.49 -36.91 19.20
CA ASP A 40 -10.36 -37.36 20.28
C ASP A 40 -11.05 -38.66 19.86
N ARG A 41 -10.33 -39.77 20.05
CA ARG A 41 -10.81 -41.12 19.77
C ARG A 41 -11.13 -41.84 21.07
N GLU A 42 -12.27 -42.54 21.07
CA GLU A 42 -12.70 -43.35 22.21
C GLU A 42 -11.61 -44.36 22.63
N GLY A 43 -11.24 -44.30 23.92
CA GLY A 43 -10.21 -45.16 24.50
C GLY A 43 -8.78 -44.59 24.46
N THR A 44 -8.57 -43.42 23.85
CA THR A 44 -7.28 -42.72 23.84
C THR A 44 -7.43 -41.29 24.36
N THR A 45 -6.35 -40.73 24.89
CA THR A 45 -6.30 -39.34 25.34
C THR A 45 -5.71 -38.47 24.25
N GLN A 46 -6.38 -37.38 23.89
CA GLN A 46 -5.77 -36.42 22.98
C GLN A 46 -4.56 -35.75 23.65
N PHE A 47 -3.41 -35.77 22.98
CA PHE A 47 -2.21 -35.10 23.47
C PHE A 47 -2.38 -33.57 23.50
N ASP A 48 -1.96 -32.95 24.60
CA ASP A 48 -2.08 -31.52 24.85
C ASP A 48 -0.81 -31.00 25.54
N LEU A 49 -0.28 -29.87 25.07
CA LEU A 49 0.97 -29.26 25.53
C LEU A 49 0.84 -28.50 26.86
N LEU A 50 -0.38 -28.37 27.40
CA LEU A 50 -0.70 -27.58 28.58
C LEU A 50 -1.18 -28.41 29.77
N VAL A 51 -1.46 -29.69 29.57
CA VAL A 51 -1.93 -30.59 30.64
C VAL A 51 -0.72 -31.13 31.39
N ASP A 52 -0.63 -30.88 32.70
CA ASP A 52 0.53 -31.23 33.54
C ASP A 52 1.03 -32.66 33.33
N MET A 53 0.12 -33.65 33.32
CA MET A 53 0.48 -35.05 33.09
C MET A 53 1.15 -35.28 31.72
N HIS A 54 0.67 -34.61 30.68
CA HIS A 54 1.22 -34.71 29.33
C HIS A 54 2.57 -33.98 29.23
N VAL A 55 2.70 -32.86 29.94
CA VAL A 55 3.95 -32.09 30.05
C VAL A 55 5.04 -32.92 30.73
N GLU A 56 4.69 -33.68 31.77
CA GLU A 56 5.63 -34.59 32.43
C GLU A 56 6.11 -35.72 31.50
N ASP A 57 5.21 -36.33 30.74
CA ASP A 57 5.56 -37.35 29.74
C ASP A 57 6.42 -36.77 28.60
N MET A 58 6.10 -35.57 28.14
CA MET A 58 6.87 -34.84 27.13
C MET A 58 8.30 -34.56 27.61
N ARG A 59 8.44 -34.11 28.86
CA ARG A 59 9.75 -33.86 29.49
C ARG A 59 10.58 -35.14 29.56
N GLU A 60 9.96 -36.28 29.92
CA GLU A 60 10.64 -37.58 29.95
C GLU A 60 11.08 -38.03 28.55
N ALA A 61 10.23 -37.84 27.53
CA ALA A 61 10.58 -38.13 26.14
C ALA A 61 11.79 -37.29 25.67
N LEU A 62 11.77 -35.97 25.93
CA LEU A 62 12.88 -35.07 25.60
C LEU A 62 14.18 -35.47 26.32
N GLN A 63 14.11 -35.85 27.60
CA GLN A 63 15.27 -36.32 28.35
C GLN A 63 15.86 -37.61 27.78
N ARG A 64 15.00 -38.56 27.40
CA ARG A 64 15.42 -39.78 26.72
C ARG A 64 16.14 -39.47 25.42
N PHE A 65 15.64 -38.54 24.61
CA PHE A 65 16.27 -38.14 23.35
C PHE A 65 17.61 -37.46 23.58
N TRP A 66 17.67 -36.57 24.57
CA TRP A 66 18.91 -35.91 24.98
C TRP A 66 19.97 -36.92 25.43
N GLN A 67 19.61 -37.88 26.30
CA GLN A 67 20.53 -38.92 26.79
C GLN A 67 21.07 -39.80 25.65
N LYS A 68 20.20 -40.14 24.69
CA LYS A 68 20.57 -40.97 23.53
C LYS A 68 21.31 -40.21 22.44
N GLY A 69 21.29 -38.88 22.45
CA GLY A 69 21.75 -38.07 21.33
C GLY A 69 20.94 -38.36 20.07
N GLN A 70 19.61 -38.46 20.21
CA GLN A 70 18.72 -38.84 19.12
C GLN A 70 18.70 -37.75 18.03
N LEU A 71 18.82 -38.16 16.78
CA LEU A 71 18.69 -37.29 15.62
C LEU A 71 17.37 -37.59 14.91
N PRO A 72 16.54 -36.57 14.61
CA PRO A 72 15.36 -36.77 13.80
C PRO A 72 15.73 -37.28 12.40
N PRO A 73 14.89 -38.14 11.80
CA PRO A 73 15.09 -38.55 10.41
C PRO A 73 15.10 -37.35 9.46
N ALA A 74 15.95 -37.39 8.44
CA ALA A 74 16.01 -36.39 7.37
C ALA A 74 16.38 -34.95 7.79
N THR A 75 17.06 -34.76 8.93
CA THR A 75 17.67 -33.49 9.31
C THR A 75 19.19 -33.50 9.17
N ASP A 76 19.76 -32.39 8.70
CA ASP A 76 21.22 -32.17 8.64
C ASP A 76 21.67 -31.37 9.88
N ILE A 77 21.58 -31.99 11.06
CA ILE A 77 22.03 -31.41 12.33
C ILE A 77 22.96 -32.39 13.05
N THR A 78 23.90 -31.84 13.80
CA THR A 78 24.82 -32.61 14.64
C THR A 78 24.13 -33.08 15.93
N VAL A 79 24.71 -34.10 16.57
CA VAL A 79 24.23 -34.60 17.88
C VAL A 79 24.28 -33.51 18.95
N ASP A 80 25.27 -32.62 18.90
CA ASP A 80 25.41 -31.55 19.88
C ASP A 80 24.34 -30.46 19.68
N GLU A 81 24.03 -30.11 18.43
CA GLU A 81 22.91 -29.21 18.11
C GLU A 81 21.57 -29.81 18.53
N ALA A 82 21.36 -31.11 18.29
CA ALA A 82 20.15 -31.80 18.73
C ALA A 82 20.02 -31.80 20.26
N LYS A 83 21.09 -32.12 20.99
CA LYS A 83 21.13 -32.06 22.46
C LYS A 83 20.87 -30.66 22.98
N ALA A 84 21.42 -29.63 22.35
CA ALA A 84 21.15 -28.25 22.73
C ALA A 84 19.66 -27.90 22.54
N ALA A 85 19.03 -28.34 21.44
CA ALA A 85 17.61 -28.12 21.18
C ALA A 85 16.69 -28.86 22.17
N TYR A 86 16.98 -30.12 22.50
CA TYR A 86 16.24 -30.84 23.54
C TYR A 86 16.38 -30.18 24.91
N GLN A 87 17.60 -29.76 25.26
CA GLN A 87 17.85 -29.09 26.54
C GLN A 87 17.08 -27.77 26.63
N ALA A 88 17.06 -26.97 25.56
CA ALA A 88 16.29 -25.73 25.54
C ALA A 88 14.79 -25.96 25.75
N CYS A 89 14.22 -27.05 25.21
CA CYS A 89 12.82 -27.41 25.45
C CYS A 89 12.57 -27.89 26.89
N ILE A 90 13.52 -28.62 27.48
CA ILE A 90 13.45 -29.05 28.89
C ILE A 90 13.53 -27.83 29.81
N ASP A 91 14.47 -26.92 29.57
CA ASP A 91 14.64 -25.69 30.34
C ASP A 91 13.38 -24.81 30.25
N TRP A 92 12.75 -24.76 29.07
CA TRP A 92 11.46 -24.10 28.89
C TRP A 92 10.35 -24.71 29.77
N ILE A 93 10.20 -26.04 29.73
CA ILE A 93 9.21 -26.75 30.55
C ILE A 93 9.46 -26.48 32.04
N ASP A 94 10.73 -26.52 32.47
CA ASP A 94 11.12 -26.28 33.85
C ASP A 94 10.85 -24.82 34.29
N ALA A 95 10.94 -23.86 33.37
CA ALA A 95 10.70 -22.43 33.65
C ALA A 95 9.21 -22.03 33.59
N HIS A 96 8.43 -22.61 32.67
CA HIS A 96 7.06 -22.16 32.36
C HIS A 96 5.98 -23.17 32.72
N GLY A 97 6.34 -24.42 33.01
CA GLY A 97 5.40 -25.48 33.40
C GLY A 97 4.58 -26.05 32.25
N HIS A 98 4.86 -25.69 30.99
CA HIS A 98 4.15 -26.19 29.82
C HIS A 98 5.06 -26.35 28.60
N CYS A 99 4.60 -27.09 27.59
CA CYS A 99 5.35 -27.38 26.36
C CYS A 99 5.02 -26.42 25.20
N PHE A 100 4.12 -25.47 25.41
CA PHE A 100 3.72 -24.48 24.39
C PHE A 100 4.70 -23.30 24.29
N ILE A 101 5.69 -23.38 23.39
CA ILE A 101 6.77 -22.39 23.26
C ILE A 101 6.36 -21.15 22.42
N SER A 102 5.49 -21.34 21.41
CA SER A 102 5.15 -20.32 20.39
C SER A 102 6.31 -19.97 19.45
N ASN A 103 5.99 -19.52 18.22
CA ASN A 103 6.92 -18.96 17.24
C ASN A 103 6.60 -17.49 16.88
N GLY A 104 5.62 -16.88 17.57
CA GLY A 104 5.10 -15.55 17.28
C GLY A 104 5.80 -14.42 18.06
N PRO A 105 5.28 -13.17 18.01
CA PRO A 105 5.84 -12.04 18.75
C PRO A 105 5.68 -12.14 20.27
N PHE A 106 4.82 -13.05 20.75
CA PHE A 106 4.57 -13.33 22.16
C PHE A 106 4.64 -14.83 22.44
N TYR A 107 5.00 -15.16 23.67
CA TYR A 107 4.91 -16.50 24.25
C TYR A 107 4.02 -16.50 25.48
N MET A 108 3.53 -17.68 25.83
CA MET A 108 2.83 -17.91 27.09
C MET A 108 3.85 -18.14 28.20
N ASP A 109 3.82 -17.28 29.21
CA ASP A 109 4.75 -17.31 30.34
C ASP A 109 4.17 -18.05 31.55
N ILE A 110 2.87 -17.87 31.79
CA ILE A 110 2.10 -18.52 32.86
C ILE A 110 0.79 -19.00 32.25
N TYR A 111 0.41 -20.24 32.57
CA TYR A 111 -0.89 -20.83 32.27
C TYR A 111 -1.50 -21.43 33.53
N ASP A 112 -2.65 -20.90 33.96
CA ASP A 112 -3.39 -21.37 35.13
C ASP A 112 -4.87 -21.53 34.76
N PRO A 113 -5.28 -22.73 34.31
CA PRO A 113 -6.66 -22.98 33.89
C PRO A 113 -7.63 -23.00 35.06
N ALA A 114 -7.17 -23.30 36.28
CA ALA A 114 -8.03 -23.35 37.47
C ALA A 114 -8.55 -21.95 37.85
N ASN A 115 -7.73 -20.92 37.62
CA ASN A 115 -8.10 -19.52 37.81
C ASN A 115 -8.51 -18.80 36.51
N MET A 116 -8.61 -19.52 35.37
CA MET A 116 -8.85 -18.95 34.04
C MET A 116 -7.89 -17.79 33.71
N TYR A 117 -6.60 -17.98 34.00
CA TYR A 117 -5.58 -16.95 33.94
C TYR A 117 -4.41 -17.37 33.05
N CYS A 118 -3.96 -16.46 32.19
CA CYS A 118 -2.75 -16.65 31.39
C CYS A 118 -1.97 -15.35 31.25
N VAL A 119 -0.64 -15.43 31.24
CA VAL A 119 0.25 -14.29 30.97
C VAL A 119 0.95 -14.51 29.65
N LEU A 120 0.83 -13.52 28.75
CA LEU A 120 1.61 -13.45 27.53
C LEU A 120 2.74 -12.44 27.69
N LYS A 121 3.97 -12.85 27.38
CA LYS A 121 5.14 -11.96 27.34
C LYS A 121 5.65 -11.86 25.92
N ALA A 122 6.16 -10.69 25.56
CA ALA A 122 6.74 -10.49 24.25
C ALA A 122 8.14 -11.14 24.20
N PHE A 123 8.49 -11.74 23.06
CA PHE A 123 9.88 -12.13 22.83
C PHE A 123 10.76 -10.88 22.78
N ARG A 124 11.83 -10.91 23.60
CA ARG A 124 12.82 -9.83 23.73
C ARG A 124 14.21 -10.43 23.64
N ASP A 125 14.39 -11.33 22.67
CA ASP A 125 15.67 -11.97 22.41
C ASP A 125 16.63 -10.95 21.78
N PRO A 126 17.74 -10.58 22.46
CA PRO A 126 18.72 -9.64 21.92
C PRO A 126 19.46 -10.18 20.68
N THR A 127 19.34 -11.48 20.38
CA THR A 127 19.89 -12.10 19.16
C THR A 127 18.98 -11.96 17.95
N TYR A 128 17.73 -11.52 18.13
CA TYR A 128 16.81 -11.30 17.02
C TYR A 128 17.33 -10.17 16.12
N PRO A 129 17.50 -10.41 14.80
CA PRO A 129 18.30 -9.53 13.94
C PRO A 129 17.61 -8.24 13.51
N PHE A 130 16.34 -8.04 13.87
CA PHE A 130 15.56 -6.88 13.46
C PHE A 130 15.05 -6.11 14.67
N GLU A 131 15.37 -4.82 14.71
CA GLU A 131 14.72 -3.90 15.64
C GLU A 131 13.22 -3.75 15.30
N PRO A 132 12.36 -3.42 16.29
CA PRO A 132 10.91 -3.28 16.07
C PRO A 132 10.55 -2.36 14.89
N GLU A 133 11.33 -1.31 14.65
CA GLU A 133 11.09 -0.29 13.62
C GLU A 133 11.31 -0.80 12.20
N VAL A 134 12.15 -1.82 12.02
CA VAL A 134 12.51 -2.36 10.69
C VAL A 134 11.26 -2.83 9.94
N TRP A 135 10.33 -3.48 10.64
CA TRP A 135 9.09 -3.94 10.04
C TRP A 135 8.15 -2.78 9.72
N THR A 136 8.11 -1.77 10.58
CA THR A 136 7.31 -0.55 10.33
C THR A 136 7.73 0.14 9.03
N GLU A 137 9.02 0.29 8.80
CA GLU A 137 9.57 0.90 7.58
C GLU A 137 9.34 0.01 6.34
N ARG A 138 9.60 -1.30 6.46
CA ARG A 138 9.46 -2.25 5.33
C ARG A 138 8.02 -2.43 4.91
N LEU A 139 7.10 -2.40 5.87
CA LEU A 139 5.67 -2.57 5.65
C LEU A 139 4.94 -1.23 5.49
N THR A 140 5.65 -0.09 5.42
CA THR A 140 5.03 1.22 5.19
C THR A 140 4.21 1.18 3.90
N LEU A 141 2.90 1.33 4.05
CA LEU A 141 1.94 1.40 2.95
C LEU A 141 1.68 2.87 2.68
N ALA A 142 2.31 3.40 1.63
CA ALA A 142 2.15 4.78 1.23
C ALA A 142 2.05 4.89 -0.29
N ARG A 143 1.21 5.82 -0.74
CA ARG A 143 1.04 6.14 -2.16
C ARG A 143 1.02 7.65 -2.35
N SER A 144 1.55 8.08 -3.49
CA SER A 144 1.44 9.47 -3.93
C SER A 144 0.16 9.61 -4.75
N VAL A 145 -0.57 10.69 -4.51
CA VAL A 145 -1.81 11.04 -5.22
C VAL A 145 -1.61 12.41 -5.87
N ILE A 146 -1.96 12.52 -7.15
CA ILE A 146 -1.88 13.76 -7.90
C ILE A 146 -3.17 14.54 -7.67
N ASP A 147 -3.04 15.65 -6.95
CA ASP A 147 -4.16 16.55 -6.65
C ASP A 147 -4.51 17.42 -7.85
N SER A 148 -3.48 17.95 -8.53
CA SER A 148 -3.65 18.78 -9.73
C SER A 148 -2.40 18.81 -10.60
N VAL A 149 -2.61 19.03 -11.90
CA VAL A 149 -1.57 19.30 -12.89
C VAL A 149 -1.92 20.62 -13.55
N ASP A 150 -1.11 21.64 -13.30
CA ASP A 150 -1.26 22.99 -13.85
C ASP A 150 -0.28 23.15 -15.02
N ILE A 151 -0.87 23.37 -16.20
CA ILE A 151 -0.17 23.60 -17.47
C ILE A 151 -0.91 24.69 -18.25
N PRO A 152 -0.21 25.46 -19.10
CA PRO A 152 -0.88 26.39 -20.01
C PRO A 152 -1.78 25.63 -21.00
N ALA A 153 -3.00 26.11 -21.19
CA ALA A 153 -3.96 25.49 -22.13
C ALA A 153 -3.50 25.56 -23.59
N SER A 154 -2.75 26.60 -23.95
CA SER A 154 -2.18 26.80 -25.28
C SER A 154 -0.77 27.37 -25.19
N VAL A 155 0.14 26.83 -25.98
CA VAL A 155 1.54 27.25 -26.09
C VAL A 155 1.91 27.36 -27.57
N LYS A 156 2.79 28.30 -27.94
CA LYS A 156 3.25 28.37 -29.34
C LYS A 156 4.19 27.21 -29.62
N VAL A 157 4.17 26.71 -30.86
CA VAL A 157 5.16 25.71 -31.30
C VAL A 157 6.57 26.26 -31.08
N GLY A 158 7.41 25.50 -30.37
CA GLY A 158 8.78 25.91 -30.04
C GLY A 158 8.97 26.64 -28.71
N ASP A 159 7.89 27.01 -28.01
CA ASP A 159 7.96 27.60 -26.67
C ASP A 159 8.00 26.51 -25.58
N ASP A 160 8.61 26.84 -24.45
CA ASP A 160 8.68 25.98 -23.27
C ASP A 160 7.30 25.80 -22.63
N ILE A 161 7.02 24.57 -22.17
CA ILE A 161 5.77 24.25 -21.46
C ILE A 161 6.11 24.01 -19.98
N PRO A 162 5.82 24.97 -19.07
CA PRO A 162 5.94 24.74 -17.65
C PRO A 162 4.83 23.79 -17.17
N VAL A 163 5.21 22.78 -16.40
CA VAL A 163 4.31 21.81 -15.79
C VAL A 163 4.50 21.87 -14.28
N LYS A 164 3.45 22.24 -13.55
CA LYS A 164 3.41 22.26 -12.09
C LYS A 164 2.47 21.18 -11.60
N VAL A 165 2.93 20.32 -10.71
CA VAL A 165 2.19 19.17 -10.20
C VAL A 165 2.07 19.30 -8.70
N LYS A 166 0.84 19.22 -8.18
CA LYS A 166 0.59 19.11 -6.75
C LYS A 166 0.36 17.65 -6.39
N VAL A 167 1.11 17.17 -5.39
CA VAL A 167 1.11 15.77 -4.97
C VAL A 167 0.99 15.69 -3.46
N THR A 168 0.09 14.81 -3.00
CA THR A 168 -0.10 14.47 -1.59
C THR A 168 0.30 13.01 -1.37
N ASN A 169 1.03 12.72 -0.30
CA ASN A 169 1.31 11.36 0.12
C ASN A 169 0.23 10.90 1.09
N LYS A 170 -0.43 9.80 0.75
CA LYS A 170 -1.36 9.10 1.63
C LYS A 170 -0.63 7.92 2.24
N ILE A 171 -0.44 7.97 3.55
CA ILE A 171 0.20 6.92 4.33
C ILE A 171 -0.91 6.19 5.07
N GLU A 172 -1.04 4.89 4.84
CA GLU A 172 -2.07 4.02 5.41
C GLU A 172 -1.53 3.20 6.58
N TYR A 173 -0.22 2.93 6.59
CA TYR A 173 0.51 2.25 7.68
C TYR A 173 1.90 2.88 7.84
N PRO A 174 2.42 3.08 9.08
CA PRO A 174 1.86 2.65 10.37
C PRO A 174 0.67 3.46 10.87
N ASP A 175 0.68 4.77 10.63
CA ASP A 175 -0.35 5.69 11.08
C ASP A 175 -1.00 6.37 9.89
N ALA A 176 -2.32 6.21 9.77
CA ALA A 176 -3.10 6.77 8.68
C ALA A 176 -3.02 8.30 8.70
N ARG A 177 -2.38 8.88 7.69
CA ARG A 177 -2.25 10.34 7.53
C ARG A 177 -2.09 10.75 6.08
N GLU A 178 -2.38 12.01 5.81
CA GLU A 178 -2.11 12.64 4.53
C GLU A 178 -1.21 13.85 4.76
N GLU A 179 -0.15 13.95 3.97
CA GLU A 179 0.84 15.02 4.08
C GLU A 179 1.27 15.48 2.68
N PRO A 180 1.62 16.77 2.49
CA PRO A 180 2.20 17.23 1.23
C PRO A 180 3.43 16.38 0.89
N ALA A 181 3.52 15.92 -0.35
CA ALA A 181 4.56 14.95 -0.71
C ALA A 181 5.97 15.58 -0.65
N GLU A 182 6.76 15.21 0.36
CA GLU A 182 8.20 15.50 0.43
C GLU A 182 9.02 14.48 -0.36
N VAL A 183 8.48 13.28 -0.55
CA VAL A 183 9.06 12.21 -1.35
C VAL A 183 8.00 11.72 -2.33
N ALA A 184 8.23 11.94 -3.63
CA ALA A 184 7.47 11.33 -4.71
C ALA A 184 8.30 11.29 -5.99
N TYR A 185 8.08 10.27 -6.79
CA TYR A 185 8.67 10.10 -8.11
C TYR A 185 7.63 10.53 -9.13
N VAL A 186 7.78 11.75 -9.65
CA VAL A 186 6.82 12.36 -10.58
C VAL A 186 7.42 12.33 -11.99
N ASP A 187 6.94 11.40 -12.81
CA ASP A 187 7.31 11.26 -14.22
C ASP A 187 6.28 11.98 -15.10
N VAL A 188 6.76 12.80 -16.03
CA VAL A 188 5.94 13.58 -16.96
C VAL A 188 6.26 13.16 -18.39
N TYR A 189 5.22 12.88 -19.16
CA TYR A 189 5.30 12.45 -20.56
C TYR A 189 4.49 13.38 -21.44
N LEU A 190 5.09 13.87 -22.53
CA LEU A 190 4.35 14.48 -23.63
C LEU A 190 4.06 13.40 -24.67
N LYS A 191 2.81 13.26 -25.08
CA LYS A 191 2.38 12.27 -26.06
C LYS A 191 1.56 12.87 -27.19
N ASP A 192 1.66 12.24 -28.36
CA ASP A 192 0.80 12.54 -29.51
C ASP A 192 -0.59 11.87 -29.39
N ALA A 193 -1.44 12.06 -30.41
CA ALA A 193 -2.77 11.45 -30.47
C ALA A 193 -2.75 9.91 -30.62
N SER A 194 -1.61 9.32 -30.98
CA SER A 194 -1.41 7.87 -31.09
C SER A 194 -0.79 7.27 -29.82
N ASP A 195 -0.69 8.04 -28.74
CA ASP A 195 -0.03 7.69 -27.47
C ASP A 195 1.49 7.45 -27.58
N ASN A 196 2.14 7.92 -28.65
CA ASN A 196 3.60 7.88 -28.75
C ASN A 196 4.24 8.93 -27.84
N VAL A 197 5.27 8.53 -27.09
CA VAL A 197 6.00 9.43 -26.19
C VAL A 197 6.97 10.31 -26.98
N LEU A 198 6.71 11.61 -27.01
CA LEU A 198 7.53 12.65 -27.65
C LEU A 198 8.58 13.22 -26.69
N TYR A 199 8.28 13.24 -25.40
CA TYR A 199 9.17 13.67 -24.33
C TYR A 199 8.87 12.92 -23.04
N SER A 200 9.90 12.67 -22.25
CA SER A 200 9.80 12.15 -20.89
C SER A 200 10.77 12.89 -19.98
N GLY A 201 10.35 13.22 -18.76
CA GLY A 201 11.22 13.81 -17.76
C GLY A 201 10.69 13.64 -16.34
N LYS A 202 11.55 13.89 -15.35
CA LYS A 202 11.23 13.81 -13.93
C LYS A 202 11.03 15.21 -13.36
N ALA A 203 9.90 15.46 -12.72
CA ALA A 203 9.64 16.73 -12.07
C ALA A 203 10.41 16.83 -10.75
N ALA A 204 11.05 17.97 -10.54
CA ALA A 204 11.84 18.24 -9.36
C ALA A 204 10.95 18.80 -8.25
N LEU A 205 11.13 18.29 -7.03
CA LEU A 205 10.50 18.87 -5.84
C LEU A 205 11.02 20.30 -5.64
N LYS A 206 10.10 21.27 -5.52
CA LYS A 206 10.43 22.66 -5.20
C LYS A 206 10.15 22.97 -3.73
N THR A 207 8.95 22.61 -3.29
CA THR A 207 8.49 22.69 -1.91
C THR A 207 7.61 21.47 -1.65
N ALA A 208 7.39 21.12 -0.38
CA ALA A 208 6.57 19.96 -0.02
C ALA A 208 5.23 19.97 -0.79
N GLY A 209 4.97 18.88 -1.51
CA GLY A 209 3.80 18.68 -2.36
C GLY A 209 3.77 19.44 -3.68
N ASN A 210 4.80 20.25 -4.04
CA ASN A 210 4.86 20.97 -5.31
C ASN A 210 6.09 20.53 -6.13
N PHE A 211 5.81 19.91 -7.27
CA PHE A 211 6.80 19.43 -8.22
C PHE A 211 6.72 20.23 -9.51
N GLU A 212 7.87 20.54 -10.10
CA GLU A 212 7.93 21.33 -11.34
C GLU A 212 8.87 20.69 -12.36
N ILE A 213 8.44 20.71 -13.62
CA ILE A 213 9.27 20.41 -14.79
C ILE A 213 8.92 21.37 -15.92
N THR A 214 9.91 21.72 -16.72
CA THR A 214 9.70 22.44 -17.97
C THR A 214 9.96 21.50 -19.12
N ILE A 215 8.96 21.27 -19.97
CA ILE A 215 9.15 20.56 -21.23
C ILE A 215 9.80 21.56 -22.19
N PRO A 216 11.04 21.32 -22.67
CA PRO A 216 11.72 22.27 -23.52
C PRO A 216 11.01 22.43 -24.86
N GLY A 217 10.84 23.68 -25.32
CA GLY A 217 10.22 23.99 -26.59
C GLY A 217 10.96 23.42 -27.80
N SER A 218 12.26 23.13 -27.66
CA SER A 218 13.02 22.38 -28.67
C SER A 218 12.44 21.00 -28.98
N LYS A 219 11.69 20.39 -28.05
CA LYS A 219 10.97 19.12 -28.27
C LYS A 219 9.63 19.30 -28.96
N THR A 220 9.07 20.50 -28.95
CA THR A 220 7.81 20.83 -29.60
C THR A 220 8.00 21.55 -30.95
N ALA A 221 9.20 22.04 -31.25
CA ALA A 221 9.50 22.87 -32.43
C ALA A 221 9.15 22.22 -33.79
N ASN A 222 9.30 20.89 -33.91
CA ASN A 222 8.99 20.16 -35.15
C ASN A 222 7.61 19.49 -35.11
N LEU A 223 6.79 19.80 -34.10
CA LEU A 223 5.45 19.25 -33.97
C LEU A 223 4.43 20.10 -34.73
N SER A 224 3.44 19.44 -35.30
CA SER A 224 2.29 20.10 -35.94
C SER A 224 1.44 20.85 -34.92
N ALA A 225 0.73 21.90 -35.36
CA ALA A 225 -0.32 22.49 -34.53
C ALA A 225 -1.38 21.44 -34.19
N GLY A 226 -1.85 21.42 -32.94
CA GLY A 226 -2.82 20.42 -32.49
C GLY A 226 -2.81 20.20 -30.98
N ALA A 227 -3.70 19.32 -30.52
CA ALA A 227 -3.76 18.92 -29.12
C ALA A 227 -2.78 17.79 -28.83
N TYR A 228 -1.99 17.95 -27.78
CA TYR A 228 -1.05 16.96 -27.26
C TYR A 228 -1.42 16.59 -25.83
N THR A 229 -1.17 15.35 -25.45
CA THR A 229 -1.49 14.86 -24.10
C THR A 229 -0.26 14.97 -23.21
N VAL A 230 -0.40 15.61 -22.06
CA VAL A 230 0.58 15.55 -20.96
C VAL A 230 0.08 14.54 -19.95
N GLU A 231 0.78 13.41 -19.85
CA GLU A 231 0.53 12.35 -18.88
C GLU A 231 1.51 12.52 -17.71
N VAL A 232 0.98 12.62 -16.50
CA VAL A 232 1.75 12.73 -15.26
C VAL A 232 1.50 11.47 -14.43
N LYS A 233 2.58 10.84 -13.98
CA LYS A 233 2.56 9.70 -13.07
C LYS A 233 3.29 10.08 -11.79
N ALA A 234 2.70 9.78 -10.64
CA ALA A 234 3.33 10.02 -9.35
C ALA A 234 3.28 8.75 -8.50
N ALA A 235 4.43 8.31 -8.00
CA ALA A 235 4.54 7.16 -7.10
C ALA A 235 5.36 7.51 -5.86
N TYR A 236 5.04 6.87 -4.73
CA TYR A 236 5.75 7.10 -3.46
C TYR A 236 7.18 6.50 -3.48
N LYS A 237 7.35 5.37 -4.17
CA LYS A 237 8.65 4.71 -4.43
C LYS A 237 8.90 4.62 -5.92
N GLU A 238 10.17 4.67 -6.32
CA GLU A 238 10.56 4.48 -7.71
C GLU A 238 10.09 3.11 -8.23
N GLY A 239 9.45 3.10 -9.39
CA GLY A 239 8.85 1.87 -9.95
C GLY A 239 7.64 1.33 -9.17
N GLY A 240 7.14 2.05 -8.17
CA GLY A 240 5.90 1.72 -7.46
C GLY A 240 4.67 1.94 -8.34
N TYR A 241 3.50 1.51 -7.85
CA TYR A 241 2.22 1.73 -8.54
C TYR A 241 1.87 3.23 -8.54
N PRO A 242 1.85 3.91 -9.70
CA PRO A 242 1.65 5.35 -9.73
C PRO A 242 0.18 5.72 -9.77
N ASP A 243 -0.16 6.88 -9.19
CA ASP A 243 -1.35 7.62 -9.59
C ASP A 243 -1.10 8.27 -10.95
N LEU A 244 -2.14 8.36 -11.79
CA LEU A 244 -2.01 8.79 -13.18
C LEU A 244 -3.04 9.87 -13.49
N ARG A 245 -2.56 11.00 -14.02
CA ARG A 245 -3.40 12.08 -14.55
C ARG A 245 -3.01 12.43 -15.98
N LYS A 246 -4.01 12.70 -16.80
CA LYS A 246 -3.84 13.18 -18.18
C LYS A 246 -4.45 14.57 -18.28
N THR A 247 -3.73 15.47 -18.92
CA THR A 247 -4.19 16.80 -19.30
C THR A 247 -3.77 17.09 -20.74
N GLN A 248 -4.28 18.16 -21.34
CA GLN A 248 -4.00 18.49 -22.74
C GLN A 248 -3.40 19.89 -22.86
N VAL A 249 -2.46 20.02 -23.80
CA VAL A 249 -1.89 21.29 -24.22
C VAL A 249 -2.11 21.46 -25.72
N ILE A 250 -2.56 22.63 -26.14
CA ILE A 250 -2.73 22.96 -27.55
C ILE A 250 -1.47 23.66 -28.05
N LEU A 251 -0.83 23.11 -29.09
CA LEU A 251 0.24 23.78 -29.81
C LEU A 251 -0.35 24.62 -30.94
N SER A 252 -0.07 25.92 -30.90
CA SER A 252 -0.51 26.88 -31.94
C SER A 252 0.67 27.33 -32.79
N GLN A 253 0.49 27.38 -34.11
CA GLN A 253 1.46 27.99 -35.03
C GLN A 253 1.26 29.50 -35.13
N VAL A 254 2.35 30.25 -35.32
CA VAL A 254 2.26 31.64 -35.75
C VAL A 254 1.89 31.64 -37.23
N THR A 255 0.68 32.10 -37.55
CA THR A 255 0.41 32.56 -38.91
C THR A 255 1.06 33.93 -39.06
N GLU A 256 2.10 34.06 -39.87
CA GLU A 256 2.52 35.39 -40.33
C GLU A 256 1.32 36.02 -41.06
N GLU A 257 0.80 37.13 -40.54
CA GLU A 257 -0.10 37.98 -41.31
C GLU A 257 0.68 38.47 -42.55
N SER A 258 0.27 37.97 -43.71
CA SER A 258 0.68 38.52 -45.00
C SER A 258 0.33 40.02 -45.04
N PRO A 259 1.21 40.91 -45.53
CA PRO A 259 0.93 42.34 -45.50
C PRO A 259 -0.29 42.65 -46.35
N THR A 260 -1.34 43.16 -45.70
CA THR A 260 -2.54 43.73 -46.32
C THR A 260 -2.14 44.74 -47.40
N PRO A 261 -2.58 44.58 -48.65
CA PRO A 261 -2.32 45.59 -49.67
C PRO A 261 -3.07 46.88 -49.34
N THR A 262 -2.33 48.00 -49.35
CA THR A 262 -2.81 49.37 -49.24
C THR A 262 -4.08 49.61 -50.08
N PRO A 263 -5.15 50.20 -49.53
CA PRO A 263 -6.34 50.52 -50.32
C PRO A 263 -6.02 51.66 -51.30
N ALA A 264 -6.27 51.43 -52.59
CA ALA A 264 -6.28 52.49 -53.60
C ALA A 264 -7.44 53.45 -53.36
N VAL A 265 -7.15 54.76 -53.44
CA VAL A 265 -8.13 55.84 -53.35
C VAL A 265 -9.03 55.81 -54.58
N THR A 266 -10.35 55.72 -54.40
CA THR A 266 -11.33 56.08 -55.43
C THR A 266 -12.56 56.72 -54.80
N THR A 267 -12.62 58.05 -54.96
CA THR A 267 -13.75 58.96 -55.21
C THR A 267 -15.17 58.63 -54.69
N ALA A 268 -15.70 59.51 -53.83
CA ALA A 268 -17.11 59.66 -53.40
C ALA A 268 -18.04 60.05 -54.59
N ALA A 269 -19.37 59.90 -54.63
CA ALA A 269 -20.50 59.93 -53.67
C ALA A 269 -21.79 59.41 -54.43
N PRO A 270 -23.05 59.48 -53.93
CA PRO A 270 -23.56 59.96 -52.63
C PRO A 270 -24.58 59.04 -51.90
N THR A 271 -24.65 59.28 -50.58
CA THR A 271 -25.81 59.37 -49.68
C THR A 271 -27.10 58.60 -49.96
N GLU A 272 -27.47 57.75 -49.00
CA GLU A 272 -28.82 57.69 -48.45
C GLU A 272 -28.76 57.32 -46.95
N ALA A 273 -29.60 57.96 -46.14
CA ALA A 273 -29.80 57.77 -44.71
C ALA A 273 -31.30 58.00 -44.42
N PRO A 274 -31.85 57.67 -43.24
CA PRO A 274 -31.54 56.61 -42.26
C PRO A 274 -32.80 55.76 -41.93
N GLU A 275 -32.66 54.62 -41.24
CA GLU A 275 -33.78 54.11 -40.42
C GLU A 275 -33.31 53.60 -39.05
N GLU A 276 -34.19 53.82 -38.08
CA GLU A 276 -33.96 54.02 -36.65
C GLU A 276 -33.91 52.72 -35.82
N GLY A 277 -33.52 52.86 -34.54
CA GLY A 277 -33.20 51.78 -33.61
C GLY A 277 -34.38 51.15 -32.84
N MET A 278 -34.05 50.17 -31.99
CA MET A 278 -34.93 49.64 -30.93
C MET A 278 -34.06 48.97 -29.84
N SER A 279 -33.78 49.64 -28.71
CA SER A 279 -34.55 49.77 -27.45
C SER A 279 -34.48 48.55 -26.51
N THR A 280 -33.96 48.79 -25.31
CA THR A 280 -33.47 47.89 -24.26
C THR A 280 -34.53 47.35 -23.28
N THR A 281 -35.82 47.38 -23.63
CA THR A 281 -36.91 47.12 -22.67
C THR A 281 -37.35 45.67 -22.49
N THR A 282 -36.84 44.70 -23.27
CA THR A 282 -37.31 43.30 -23.20
C THR A 282 -36.53 42.42 -22.21
N ILE A 283 -35.34 42.85 -21.74
CA ILE A 283 -34.43 41.99 -20.96
C ILE A 283 -34.81 41.90 -19.47
N VAL A 284 -35.48 42.90 -18.90
CA VAL A 284 -35.81 42.93 -17.46
C VAL A 284 -36.99 42.00 -17.11
N GLY A 285 -37.91 41.75 -18.04
CA GLY A 285 -39.07 40.88 -17.80
C GLY A 285 -38.73 39.39 -17.67
N ILE A 286 -37.69 38.92 -18.36
CA ILE A 286 -37.31 37.50 -18.39
C ILE A 286 -36.59 37.07 -17.10
N VAL A 287 -35.83 37.98 -16.47
CA VAL A 287 -35.07 37.68 -15.24
C VAL A 287 -35.99 37.48 -14.03
N VAL A 288 -37.11 38.22 -13.93
CA VAL A 288 -38.03 38.13 -12.79
C VAL A 288 -38.83 36.81 -12.81
N VAL A 289 -39.20 36.30 -13.99
CA VAL A 289 -39.95 35.03 -14.12
C VAL A 289 -39.08 33.82 -13.75
N ILE A 290 -37.79 33.83 -14.11
CA ILE A 290 -36.87 32.73 -13.79
C ILE A 290 -36.62 32.63 -12.27
N ILE A 291 -36.49 33.77 -11.57
CA ILE A 291 -36.29 33.78 -10.12
C ILE A 291 -37.50 33.19 -9.38
N ILE A 292 -38.72 33.47 -9.82
CA ILE A 292 -39.95 32.93 -9.21
C ILE A 292 -40.03 31.39 -9.42
N ILE A 293 -39.64 30.90 -10.59
CA ILE A 293 -39.64 29.46 -10.88
C ILE A 293 -38.59 28.73 -10.04
N VAL A 294 -37.38 29.30 -9.88
CA VAL A 294 -36.32 28.71 -9.03
C VAL A 294 -36.72 28.68 -7.56
N ALA A 295 -37.39 29.74 -7.06
CA ALA A 295 -37.90 29.78 -5.69
C ALA A 295 -39.00 28.73 -5.43
N LEU A 296 -39.91 28.52 -6.38
CA LEU A 296 -40.96 27.49 -6.28
C LEU A 296 -40.37 26.08 -6.30
N VAL A 297 -39.40 25.80 -7.18
CA VAL A 297 -38.72 24.49 -7.25
C VAL A 297 -37.93 24.20 -5.96
N TYR A 298 -37.28 25.21 -5.39
CA TYR A 298 -36.59 25.07 -4.10
C TYR A 298 -37.57 24.78 -2.94
N PHE A 299 -38.74 25.41 -2.95
CA PHE A 299 -39.76 25.21 -1.91
C PHE A 299 -40.39 23.80 -1.95
N PHE A 300 -40.58 23.22 -3.14
CA PHE A 300 -41.18 21.88 -3.29
C PHE A 300 -40.19 20.72 -3.10
N THR A 301 -38.89 20.94 -3.27
CA THR A 301 -37.86 19.89 -3.12
C THR A 301 -37.40 19.67 -1.67
N LYS A 302 -37.64 20.63 -0.77
CA LYS A 302 -37.25 20.54 0.65
C LYS A 302 -38.29 19.86 1.55
N LYS A 303 -39.41 19.39 1.00
CA LYS A 303 -40.55 18.78 1.73
C LYS A 303 -40.72 17.26 1.51
N LYS A 304 -39.67 16.57 1.05
CA LYS A 304 -39.62 15.10 1.05
C LYS A 304 -38.43 14.63 1.88
#